data_AF-A0A1Z4V534-F1
#
_entry.id   AF-A0A1Z4V534-F1
#
_cell.length_a   1.000
_cell.length_b   1.000
_cell.length_c   1.000
_cell.angle_alpha   90.00
_cell.angle_beta   90.00
_cell.angle_gamma   90.00
#
_symmetry.space_group_name_H-M   'P 1'
#
loop_
_entity.id
_entity.type
_entity.pdbx_description
1 polymer ?
#
loop_
_entity_poly.entity_id
_entity_poly.type
_entity_poly.pdbx_seq_one_letter_code
_entity_poly.pdbx_strand_id
1 'polypeptide(L)'
;MKSSSEIPVKTPNLTEVVSPDESSTLELRHRGKIRSYSSNSIQLKKSKMGFFDSEIVQHEAKELFEDYQALIQLGNSYGKFDREGKKLFIEQMESMMDRYRVFMKRFELSEDFMAQMTIQQLKTQLGQFGVTPQQMFEQMNVTLERMKAELEKTK
;
A
#
# COMPACT_ATOMS: atom_id res chain seq x y z
N MET A 1 25.98 -15.71 23.78
CA MET A 1 25.28 -16.03 22.52
C MET A 1 24.40 -14.83 22.19
N LYS A 2 24.71 -14.08 21.13
CA LYS A 2 23.85 -12.99 20.63
C LYS A 2 22.94 -13.61 19.57
N SER A 3 21.63 -13.59 19.74
CA SER A 3 20.69 -14.08 18.73
C SER A 3 19.44 -13.21 18.67
N SER A 4 19.05 -12.94 17.43
CA SER A 4 17.84 -12.25 16.97
C SER A 4 17.75 -10.76 17.27
N SER A 5 18.44 -9.98 16.44
CA SER A 5 17.96 -8.65 16.04
C SER A 5 16.61 -8.80 15.35
N GLU A 6 15.53 -8.52 16.06
CA GLU A 6 14.25 -8.15 15.44
C GLU A 6 14.51 -6.98 14.49
N ILE A 7 14.29 -7.21 13.20
CA ILE A 7 14.16 -6.12 12.24
C ILE A 7 12.76 -5.56 12.49
N PRO A 8 12.59 -4.31 12.98
CA PRO A 8 11.28 -3.70 13.02
C PRO A 8 10.93 -3.34 11.57
N VAL A 9 10.28 -4.25 10.85
CA VAL A 9 9.61 -3.91 9.60
C VAL A 9 8.41 -3.06 10.00
N LYS A 10 8.64 -1.76 10.21
CA LYS A 10 7.58 -0.77 10.33
C LYS A 10 6.96 -0.67 8.94
N THR A 11 6.01 -1.56 8.64
CA THR A 11 5.26 -1.54 7.39
C THR A 11 4.67 -0.14 7.20
N PRO A 12 4.99 0.57 6.11
CA PRO A 12 4.34 1.84 5.82
C PRO A 12 2.83 1.61 5.72
N ASN A 13 2.06 2.40 6.45
CA ASN A 13 0.61 2.33 6.46
C ASN A 13 0.08 2.90 5.13
N LEU A 14 -0.03 2.04 4.11
CA LEU A 14 -0.51 2.41 2.77
C LEU A 14 -1.94 3.01 2.76
N THR A 15 -2.71 2.82 3.82
CA THR A 15 -4.01 3.46 4.02
C THR A 15 -3.91 4.99 3.99
N GLU A 16 -2.78 5.57 4.42
CA GLU A 16 -2.53 7.02 4.32
C GLU A 16 -2.25 7.48 2.88
N VAL A 17 -1.87 6.58 1.97
CA VAL A 17 -1.51 6.87 0.58
C VAL A 17 -2.75 6.83 -0.34
N VAL A 18 -3.80 6.13 0.08
CA VAL A 18 -4.98 5.84 -0.76
C VAL A 18 -6.26 6.51 -0.26
N SER A 19 -6.22 7.21 0.89
CA SER A 19 -7.34 8.07 1.32
C SER A 19 -7.20 9.47 0.71
N PRO A 20 -8.07 9.87 -0.24
CA PRO A 20 -8.29 11.29 -0.51
C PRO A 20 -9.25 11.84 0.55
N ASP A 21 -8.84 11.82 1.83
CA ASP A 21 -9.65 12.48 2.88
C ASP A 21 -9.20 13.94 3.07
N GLU A 22 -10.24 14.77 3.11
CA GLU A 22 -10.31 16.21 3.07
C GLU A 22 -9.81 16.83 4.38
N SER A 23 -8.50 17.02 4.56
CA SER A 23 -8.01 17.92 5.63
C SER A 23 -6.57 18.39 5.44
N SER A 24 -6.32 19.09 4.32
CA SER A 24 -5.15 19.96 4.20
C SER A 24 -5.57 21.43 4.34
N THR A 25 -6.19 21.79 5.47
CA THR A 25 -6.18 23.19 5.91
C THR A 25 -4.78 23.50 6.41
N LEU A 26 -3.96 24.10 5.53
CA LEU A 26 -2.76 24.83 5.90
C LEU A 26 -3.14 25.97 6.85
N GLU A 27 -3.16 25.68 8.16
CA GLU A 27 -3.14 26.69 9.21
C GLU A 27 -1.74 27.34 9.23
N LEU A 28 -1.51 28.25 8.28
CA LEU A 28 -0.42 29.21 8.31
C LEU A 28 -0.65 30.17 9.48
N ARG A 29 -0.13 29.78 10.63
CA ARG A 29 -0.16 30.59 11.86
C ARG A 29 0.77 31.79 11.69
N HIS A 30 0.29 32.87 11.11
CA HIS A 30 0.93 34.19 11.19
C HIS A 30 0.00 35.21 11.81
N ARG A 31 0.51 35.82 12.89
CA ARG A 31 -0.14 36.84 13.70
C ARG A 31 -0.47 38.07 12.83
N GLY A 32 -1.72 38.51 12.89
CA GLY A 32 -2.06 39.93 12.69
C GLY A 32 -2.93 40.26 11.48
N LYS A 33 -4.21 40.50 11.76
CA LYS A 33 -5.09 41.54 11.17
C LYS A 33 -5.44 41.50 9.65
N ILE A 34 -6.76 41.37 9.44
CA ILE A 34 -7.63 41.98 8.40
C ILE A 34 -7.78 41.21 7.08
N ARG A 35 -8.99 40.69 6.82
CA ARG A 35 -10.04 41.23 5.92
C ARG A 35 -10.95 40.08 5.46
N SER A 36 -12.23 40.10 5.81
CA SER A 36 -13.22 39.18 5.23
C SER A 36 -13.45 39.56 3.76
N TYR A 37 -12.90 38.78 2.85
CA TYR A 37 -13.33 38.79 1.46
C TYR A 37 -14.28 37.62 1.24
N SER A 38 -15.56 37.94 1.04
CA SER A 38 -16.52 37.09 0.34
C SER A 38 -16.05 36.97 -1.11
N SER A 39 -15.36 35.88 -1.43
CA SER A 39 -14.98 35.55 -2.80
C SER A 39 -15.80 34.34 -3.24
N ASN A 40 -16.83 34.61 -4.04
CA ASN A 40 -17.36 33.64 -4.99
C ASN A 40 -16.24 33.29 -5.99
N SER A 41 -15.40 32.32 -5.65
CA SER A 41 -14.55 31.65 -6.61
C SER A 41 -15.21 30.33 -6.97
N ILE A 42 -15.96 30.36 -8.07
CA ILE A 42 -15.97 29.30 -9.07
C ILE A 42 -16.12 27.92 -8.42
N GLN A 43 -17.37 27.47 -8.28
CA GLN A 43 -17.68 26.04 -8.36
C GLN A 43 -17.17 25.56 -9.71
N LEU A 44 -15.88 25.21 -9.75
CA LEU A 44 -15.31 24.39 -10.78
C LEU A 44 -16.12 23.11 -10.66
N LYS A 45 -17.08 22.93 -11.57
CA LYS A 45 -17.72 21.64 -11.81
C LYS A 45 -16.58 20.64 -11.86
N LYS A 46 -16.38 19.91 -10.74
CA LYS A 46 -15.50 18.76 -10.62
C LYS A 46 -15.80 17.91 -11.83
N SER A 47 -14.91 17.93 -12.82
CA SER A 47 -14.82 16.90 -13.82
C SER A 47 -14.48 15.63 -13.04
N LYS A 48 -15.53 14.89 -12.66
CA LYS A 48 -15.50 13.61 -11.93
C LYS A 48 -14.93 12.48 -12.78
N MET A 49 -13.77 12.69 -13.39
CA MET A 49 -13.11 11.70 -14.25
C MET A 49 -11.67 11.47 -13.79
N GLY A 50 -11.41 11.55 -12.47
CA GLY A 50 -10.15 11.11 -11.92
C GLY A 50 -10.08 9.58 -11.84
N PHE A 51 -8.90 9.00 -12.01
CA PHE A 51 -8.67 7.54 -11.86
C PHE A 51 -9.25 6.98 -10.54
N PHE A 52 -9.17 7.77 -9.47
CA PHE A 52 -9.72 7.44 -8.15
C PHE A 52 -11.20 7.70 -7.99
N ASP A 53 -11.89 8.40 -8.91
CA ASP A 53 -13.34 8.56 -8.87
C ASP A 53 -14.06 7.28 -9.35
N SER A 54 -13.33 6.33 -9.92
CA SER A 54 -13.86 5.04 -10.35
C SER A 54 -14.19 4.19 -9.12
N GLU A 55 -15.48 3.95 -8.89
CA GLU A 55 -15.97 3.06 -7.82
C GLU A 55 -15.31 1.66 -7.90
N ILE A 56 -15.05 1.17 -9.12
CA ILE A 56 -14.39 -0.12 -9.34
C ILE A 56 -12.95 -0.09 -8.82
N VAL A 57 -12.20 0.98 -9.10
CA VAL A 57 -10.81 1.15 -8.64
C VAL A 57 -10.77 1.31 -7.13
N GLN A 58 -11.68 2.10 -6.56
CA GLN A 58 -11.78 2.28 -5.11
C GLN A 58 -12.10 0.96 -4.39
N HIS A 59 -13.04 0.19 -4.93
CA HIS A 59 -13.41 -1.11 -4.38
C HIS A 59 -12.25 -2.11 -4.45
N GLU A 60 -11.62 -2.23 -5.62
CA GLU A 60 -10.46 -3.11 -5.82
C GLU A 60 -9.31 -2.73 -4.87
N ALA A 61 -9.02 -1.43 -4.74
CA ALA A 61 -8.01 -0.94 -3.80
C ALA A 61 -8.33 -1.37 -2.37
N LYS A 62 -9.57 -1.11 -1.93
CA LYS A 62 -10.01 -1.43 -0.57
C LYS A 62 -9.89 -2.93 -0.28
N GLU A 63 -10.44 -3.78 -1.13
CA GLU A 63 -10.35 -5.24 -0.98
C GLU A 63 -8.90 -5.71 -0.93
N LEU A 64 -8.04 -5.18 -1.80
CA LEU A 64 -6.63 -5.53 -1.85
C LEU A 64 -5.90 -5.19 -0.54
N PHE A 65 -6.20 -4.04 0.07
CA PHE A 65 -5.61 -3.65 1.34
C PHE A 65 -6.14 -4.47 2.51
N GLU A 66 -7.45 -4.73 2.56
CA GLU A 66 -8.08 -5.56 3.59
C GLU A 66 -7.52 -6.99 3.55
N ASP A 67 -7.43 -7.58 2.36
CA ASP A 67 -6.85 -8.92 2.14
C ASP A 67 -5.39 -8.96 2.58
N TYR A 68 -4.58 -7.96 2.19
CA TYR A 68 -3.19 -7.88 2.59
C TYR A 68 -3.02 -7.77 4.10
N GLN A 69 -3.79 -6.90 4.76
CA GLN A 69 -3.75 -6.77 6.22
C GLN A 69 -4.16 -8.06 6.93
N ALA A 70 -5.22 -8.72 6.46
CA ALA A 70 -5.66 -10.00 7.00
C ALA A 70 -4.57 -11.08 6.86
N LEU A 71 -3.92 -11.15 5.71
CA LEU A 71 -2.83 -12.11 5.47
C LEU A 71 -1.59 -11.82 6.32
N ILE A 72 -1.19 -10.55 6.49
CA ILE A 72 -0.08 -10.20 7.40
C ILE A 72 -0.41 -10.59 8.84
N GLN A 73 -1.63 -10.33 9.30
CA GLN A 73 -2.07 -10.75 10.64
C GLN A 73 -2.07 -12.27 10.79
N LEU A 74 -2.56 -12.99 9.79
CA LEU A 74 -2.54 -14.46 9.75
C LEU A 74 -1.10 -15.00 9.76
N GLY A 75 -0.20 -14.35 9.04
CA GLY A 75 1.23 -14.68 8.95
C GLY A 75 1.95 -14.67 10.29
N ASN A 76 1.50 -13.88 11.26
CA ASN A 76 2.04 -13.91 12.64
C ASN A 76 1.88 -15.28 13.31
N SER A 77 0.92 -16.09 12.86
CA SER A 77 0.67 -17.45 13.34
C SER A 77 1.26 -18.54 12.43
N TYR A 78 2.00 -18.18 11.37
CA TYR A 78 2.51 -19.12 10.37
C TYR A 78 3.32 -20.29 10.97
N GLY A 79 4.11 -20.02 12.01
CA GLY A 79 4.90 -21.07 12.69
C GLY A 79 4.06 -22.18 13.32
N LYS A 80 2.79 -21.90 13.64
CA LYS A 80 1.84 -22.85 14.25
C LYS A 80 1.02 -23.63 13.23
N PHE A 81 1.07 -23.26 11.95
CA PHE A 81 0.34 -23.96 10.91
C PHE A 81 0.93 -25.35 10.68
N ASP A 82 0.06 -26.30 10.37
CA ASP A 82 0.47 -27.57 9.80
C ASP A 82 0.94 -27.38 8.35
N ARG A 83 1.43 -28.45 7.73
CA ARG A 83 2.00 -28.39 6.39
C ARG A 83 1.02 -27.84 5.36
N GLU A 84 -0.24 -28.29 5.40
CA GLU A 84 -1.27 -27.85 4.46
C GLU A 84 -1.67 -26.39 4.70
N GLY A 85 -1.80 -25.96 5.95
CA GLY A 85 -2.05 -24.56 6.29
C GLY A 85 -0.93 -23.63 5.86
N LYS A 86 0.34 -24.05 6.00
CA LYS A 86 1.48 -23.29 5.49
C LYS A 86 1.47 -23.18 3.97
N LYS A 87 1.16 -24.27 3.28
CA LYS A 87 1.04 -24.28 1.81
C LYS A 87 -0.05 -23.31 1.34
N LEU A 88 -1.25 -23.39 1.92
CA LEU A 88 -2.36 -22.51 1.58
C LEU A 88 -2.02 -21.04 1.88
N PHE A 89 -1.36 -20.76 3.01
CA PHE A 89 -0.93 -19.40 3.34
C PHE A 89 0.00 -18.81 2.25
N ILE A 90 0.98 -19.60 1.80
CA ILE A 90 1.89 -19.17 0.74
C ILE A 90 1.13 -18.91 -0.56
N GLU A 91 0.25 -19.83 -0.98
CA GLU A 91 -0.55 -19.68 -2.20
C GLU A 91 -1.42 -18.40 -2.16
N GLN A 92 -2.03 -18.11 -1.01
CA GLN A 92 -2.82 -16.90 -0.82
C GLN A 92 -1.95 -15.63 -0.86
N MET A 93 -0.75 -15.66 -0.26
CA MET A 93 0.19 -14.54 -0.34
C MET A 93 0.67 -14.29 -1.77
N GLU A 94 0.96 -15.34 -2.54
CA GLU A 94 1.34 -15.24 -3.96
C GLU A 94 0.21 -14.62 -4.79
N SER A 95 -1.02 -15.12 -4.62
CA SER A 95 -2.19 -14.56 -5.32
C SER A 95 -2.42 -13.08 -4.98
N MET A 96 -2.24 -12.68 -3.72
CA MET A 96 -2.28 -11.27 -3.31
C MET A 96 -1.21 -10.47 -4.05
N MET A 97 0.04 -10.94 -4.07
CA MET A 97 1.15 -10.24 -4.72
C MET A 97 0.90 -10.03 -6.22
N ASP A 98 0.30 -11.01 -6.90
CA ASP A 98 -0.08 -10.88 -8.31
C ASP A 98 -1.13 -9.79 -8.52
N ARG A 99 -2.19 -9.77 -7.69
CA ARG A 99 -3.21 -8.71 -7.74
C ARG A 99 -2.60 -7.34 -7.47
N TYR A 100 -1.72 -7.24 -6.46
CA TYR A 100 -1.05 -5.99 -6.11
C TYR A 100 -0.11 -5.51 -7.22
N ARG A 101 0.62 -6.41 -7.89
CA ARG A 101 1.44 -6.06 -9.06
C ARG A 101 0.59 -5.50 -10.20
N VAL A 102 -0.54 -6.15 -10.53
CA VAL A 102 -1.45 -5.68 -11.58
C VAL A 102 -2.01 -4.31 -11.24
N PHE A 103 -2.50 -4.14 -10.00
CA PHE A 103 -3.01 -2.87 -9.51
C PHE A 103 -1.95 -1.77 -9.66
N MET A 104 -0.74 -1.99 -9.15
CA MET A 104 0.37 -1.02 -9.23
C MET A 104 0.77 -0.66 -10.67
N LYS A 105 0.74 -1.63 -11.59
CA LYS A 105 0.99 -1.35 -13.01
C LYS A 105 -0.11 -0.49 -13.64
N ARG A 106 -1.37 -0.60 -13.21
CA ARG A 106 -2.43 0.30 -13.68
C ARG A 106 -2.18 1.75 -13.29
N PHE A 107 -1.65 2.01 -12.10
CA PHE A 107 -1.25 3.37 -11.71
C PHE A 107 -0.09 3.88 -12.53
N GLU A 108 0.94 3.06 -12.71
CA GLU A 108 2.14 3.45 -13.46
C GLU A 108 1.84 3.79 -14.92
N LEU A 109 0.90 3.06 -15.53
CA LEU A 109 0.45 3.27 -16.91
C LEU A 109 -0.65 4.34 -17.04
N SER A 110 -1.21 4.82 -15.93
CA SER A 110 -2.26 5.83 -15.97
C SER A 110 -1.69 7.21 -16.31
N GLU A 111 -2.33 7.91 -17.24
CA GLU A 111 -2.03 9.32 -17.55
C GLU A 111 -2.67 10.28 -16.52
N ASP A 112 -3.48 9.75 -15.59
CA ASP A 112 -4.11 10.53 -14.53
C ASP A 112 -3.08 11.10 -13.56
N PHE A 113 -3.13 12.42 -13.37
CA PHE A 113 -2.19 13.14 -12.52
C PHE A 113 -2.22 12.66 -11.06
N MET A 114 -3.40 12.33 -10.53
CA MET A 114 -3.51 11.84 -9.16
C MET A 114 -2.88 10.46 -9.01
N ALA A 115 -3.10 9.56 -9.98
CA ALA A 115 -2.46 8.24 -10.01
C ALA A 115 -0.92 8.35 -10.01
N GLN A 116 -0.37 9.27 -10.81
CA GLN A 116 1.07 9.54 -10.85
C GLN A 116 1.58 10.08 -9.50
N MET A 117 0.87 11.02 -8.87
CA MET A 117 1.25 11.57 -7.56
C MET A 117 1.22 10.50 -6.45
N THR A 118 0.23 9.60 -6.45
CA THR A 118 0.17 8.48 -5.50
C THR A 118 1.39 7.56 -5.63
N ILE A 119 1.81 7.24 -6.86
CA ILE A 119 3.03 6.45 -7.07
C ILE A 119 4.27 7.19 -6.59
N GLN A 120 4.36 8.50 -6.81
CA GLN A 120 5.47 9.30 -6.30
C GLN A 120 5.50 9.32 -4.76
N GLN A 121 4.35 9.50 -4.12
CA GLN A 121 4.24 9.45 -2.66
C GLN A 121 4.66 8.09 -2.10
N LEU A 122 4.20 7.00 -2.71
CA LEU A 122 4.63 5.66 -2.33
C LEU A 122 6.14 5.49 -2.47
N LYS A 123 6.72 5.91 -3.60
CA LYS A 123 8.18 5.88 -3.81
C LYS A 123 8.91 6.68 -2.75
N THR A 124 8.41 7.85 -2.37
CA THR A 124 8.99 8.67 -1.30
C THR A 124 8.94 7.95 0.04
N GLN A 125 7.80 7.36 0.41
CA GLN A 125 7.65 6.62 1.67
C GLN A 125 8.57 5.41 1.72
N LEU A 126 8.60 4.60 0.66
CA LEU A 126 9.49 3.45 0.58
C LEU A 126 10.97 3.87 0.56
N GLY A 127 11.28 5.00 -0.09
CA GLY A 127 12.61 5.59 -0.10
C GLY A 127 13.12 5.96 1.30
N GLN A 128 12.24 6.34 2.23
CA GLN A 128 12.61 6.57 3.65
C GLN A 128 13.13 5.30 4.32
N PHE A 129 12.68 4.13 3.85
CA PHE A 129 13.14 2.82 4.30
C PHE A 129 14.26 2.24 3.41
N GLY A 130 14.76 3.02 2.43
CA GLY A 130 15.83 2.60 1.53
C GLY A 130 15.42 1.53 0.52
N VAL A 131 14.13 1.37 0.26
CA VAL A 131 13.60 0.37 -0.68
C VAL A 131 12.79 1.04 -1.79
N THR A 132 12.79 0.45 -2.98
CA THR A 132 11.88 0.83 -4.07
C THR A 132 10.67 -0.09 -4.09
N PRO A 133 9.53 0.31 -4.70
CA PRO A 133 8.39 -0.59 -4.89
C PRO A 133 8.80 -1.91 -5.53
N GLN A 134 9.65 -1.85 -6.56
CA GLN A 134 10.15 -3.04 -7.26
C GLN A 134 10.95 -3.96 -6.33
N GLN A 135 11.86 -3.40 -5.54
CA GLN A 135 12.63 -4.18 -4.56
C GLN A 135 11.75 -4.78 -3.46
N MET A 136 10.69 -4.09 -3.04
CA MET A 136 9.72 -4.62 -2.08
C MET A 136 9.06 -5.90 -2.62
N PHE A 137 8.63 -5.89 -3.90
CA PHE A 137 8.09 -7.08 -4.56
C PHE A 137 9.10 -8.22 -4.65
N GLU A 138 10.32 -7.92 -5.08
CA GLU A 138 11.39 -8.91 -5.21
C GLU A 138 11.71 -9.55 -3.86
N GLN A 139 11.78 -8.76 -2.80
CA GLN A 139 12.01 -9.24 -1.44
C GLN A 139 10.89 -10.17 -0.95
N MET A 140 9.63 -9.83 -1.27
CA MET A 140 8.48 -10.68 -0.93
C MET A 140 8.54 -12.01 -1.68
N ASN A 141 8.82 -11.99 -2.98
CA ASN A 141 8.96 -13.20 -3.79
C ASN A 141 10.08 -14.11 -3.24
N VAL A 142 11.25 -13.55 -2.94
CA VAL A 142 12.36 -14.31 -2.34
C VAL A 142 11.94 -14.95 -1.01
N THR A 143 11.12 -14.26 -0.21
CA THR A 143 10.61 -14.77 1.06
C THR A 143 9.67 -15.95 0.83
N LEU A 144 8.72 -15.83 -0.10
CA LEU A 144 7.78 -16.91 -0.44
C LEU A 144 8.49 -18.13 -1.04
N GLU A 145 9.48 -17.93 -1.91
CA GLU A 145 10.30 -19.02 -2.44
C GLU A 145 11.04 -19.79 -1.34
N ARG A 146 11.58 -19.10 -0.34
CA ARG A 146 12.22 -19.75 0.81
C ARG A 146 11.22 -20.55 1.62
N MET A 147 10.03 -20.01 1.89
CA MET A 147 8.97 -20.70 2.62
C MET A 147 8.53 -21.97 1.89
N LYS A 148 8.40 -21.93 0.55
CA LYS A 148 8.12 -23.11 -0.29
C LYS A 148 9.23 -24.15 -0.19
N ALA A 149 10.48 -23.72 -0.32
CA ALA A 149 11.63 -24.62 -0.23
C ALA A 149 11.72 -25.31 1.15
N GLU A 150 11.33 -24.64 2.23
CA GLU A 150 11.25 -25.25 3.56
C GLU A 150 10.16 -26.33 3.62
N LEU A 151 8.98 -26.10 3.03
CA LEU A 151 7.91 -27.10 2.99
C LEU A 151 8.30 -28.37 2.23
N GLU A 152 9.05 -28.23 1.14
CA GLU A 152 9.55 -29.37 0.36
C GLU A 152 10.60 -30.20 1.11
N LYS A 153 11.36 -29.57 2.03
CA LYS A 153 12.34 -30.27 2.88
C LYS A 153 11.69 -31.06 4.01
N THR A 154 10.48 -30.69 4.42
CA THR A 154 9.70 -31.38 5.46
C THR A 154 8.88 -32.56 4.95
N LYS A 155 9.27 -33.15 3.81
CA LYS A 155 8.66 -34.36 3.23
C LYS A 155 8.94 -35.61 4.05
#